data_AF-A0AA42DZQ5-F1
#
_entry.id   AF-A0AA42DZQ5-F1
#
_cell.length_a   1.000
_cell.length_b   1.000
_cell.length_c   1.000
_cell.angle_alpha   90.00
_cell.angle_beta   90.00
_cell.angle_gamma   90.00
#
_symmetry.space_group_name_H-M   'P 1'
#
loop_
_entity.id
_entity.type
_entity.pdbx_description
1 polymer ?
#
loop_
_entity_poly.entity_id
_entity_poly.type
_entity_poly.pdbx_seq_one_letter_code
_entity_poly.pdbx_strand_id
1 'polypeptide(L)'
;MAEPSNTLTALDAELILALLGRGINQHDIAALFQVNPGRVAEIATGEKFAGSRPADLNEPSVRQHLVTTAMLAAGRIHRVALMGLGTR
;
A
#
# COMPACT_ATOMS: atom_id res chain seq x y z
N MET A 1 -7.03 12.33 17.19
CA MET A 1 -7.95 11.91 16.10
C MET A 1 -7.10 11.16 15.09
N ALA A 2 -7.47 9.95 14.67
CA ALA A 2 -6.70 9.21 13.67
C ALA A 2 -6.84 9.92 12.30
N GLU A 3 -5.72 10.16 11.62
CA GLU A 3 -5.76 10.66 10.24
C GLU A 3 -6.47 9.66 9.33
N PRO A 4 -7.26 10.11 8.35
CA PRO A 4 -7.94 9.20 7.42
C PRO A 4 -6.89 8.42 6.60
N SER A 5 -7.04 7.10 6.56
CA SER A 5 -6.25 6.23 5.68
C SER A 5 -6.54 6.52 4.22
N ASN A 6 -5.56 6.32 3.32
CA ASN A 6 -5.80 6.41 1.88
C ASN A 6 -6.98 5.48 1.48
N THR A 7 -7.82 5.97 0.56
CA THR A 7 -8.88 5.15 -0.04
C THR A 7 -8.25 4.21 -1.07
N LEU A 8 -8.40 2.90 -0.86
CA LEU A 8 -7.90 1.87 -1.79
C LEU A 8 -8.82 1.75 -3.01
N THR A 9 -8.21 1.48 -4.16
CA THR A 9 -8.86 1.08 -5.41
C THR A 9 -8.93 -0.45 -5.54
N ALA A 10 -9.65 -0.94 -6.55
CA ALA A 10 -9.66 -2.38 -6.87
C ALA A 10 -8.25 -2.88 -7.24
N LEU A 11 -7.51 -2.14 -8.06
CA LEU A 11 -6.13 -2.47 -8.42
C LEU A 11 -5.20 -2.54 -7.19
N ASP A 12 -5.40 -1.67 -6.20
CA ASP A 12 -4.63 -1.74 -4.95
C ASP A 12 -4.90 -3.05 -4.20
N ALA A 13 -6.16 -3.51 -4.15
CA ALA A 13 -6.51 -4.78 -3.52
C ALA A 13 -5.88 -5.96 -4.26
N GLU A 14 -5.91 -5.97 -5.59
CA GLU A 14 -5.26 -7.00 -6.42
C GLU A 14 -3.73 -7.03 -6.21
N LEU A 15 -3.09 -5.86 -6.11
CA LEU A 15 -1.67 -5.73 -5.77
C LEU A 15 -1.37 -6.22 -4.35
N ILE A 16 -2.19 -5.86 -3.36
CA ILE A 16 -2.06 -6.35 -1.99
C ILE A 16 -2.10 -7.89 -1.98
N LEU A 17 -3.06 -8.50 -2.67
CA LEU A 17 -3.15 -9.96 -2.80
C LEU A 17 -1.92 -10.56 -3.49
N ALA A 18 -1.38 -9.92 -4.53
CA ALA A 18 -0.16 -10.36 -5.21
C ALA A 18 1.11 -10.28 -4.36
N LEU A 19 1.19 -9.31 -3.45
CA LEU A 19 2.29 -9.15 -2.50
C LEU A 19 2.18 -10.15 -1.34
N LEU A 20 0.97 -10.38 -0.83
CA LEU A 20 0.69 -11.43 0.16
C LEU A 20 1.06 -12.82 -0.39
N GLY A 21 0.69 -13.12 -1.64
CA GLY A 21 1.06 -14.36 -2.32
C GLY A 21 2.57 -14.55 -2.51
N ARG A 22 3.35 -13.46 -2.45
CA ARG A 22 4.84 -13.49 -2.45
C ARG A 22 5.45 -13.56 -1.06
N GLY A 23 4.64 -13.64 0.00
CA GLY A 23 5.10 -13.73 1.39
C GLY A 23 5.55 -12.39 2.01
N ILE A 24 5.20 -11.25 1.40
CA ILE A 24 5.48 -9.94 1.99
C ILE A 24 4.60 -9.75 3.23
N ASN A 25 5.17 -9.18 4.29
CA ASN A 25 4.48 -9.01 5.57
C ASN A 25 3.32 -8.00 5.45
N GLN A 26 2.19 -8.28 6.11
CA GLN A 26 1.01 -7.41 6.10
C GLN A 26 1.30 -5.99 6.60
N HIS A 27 2.22 -5.83 7.57
CA HIS A 27 2.62 -4.53 8.10
C HIS A 27 3.40 -3.72 7.06
N ASP A 28 4.29 -4.36 6.31
CA ASP A 28 5.05 -3.70 5.24
C ASP A 28 4.12 -3.28 4.09
N ILE A 29 3.16 -4.14 3.74
CA ILE A 29 2.12 -3.83 2.76
C ILE A 29 1.26 -2.66 3.27
N ALA A 30 0.83 -2.68 4.54
CA ALA A 30 0.05 -1.59 5.12
C ALA A 30 0.81 -0.26 5.08
N ALA A 31 2.12 -0.27 5.35
CA ALA A 31 2.98 0.89 5.26
C ALA A 31 3.11 1.40 3.81
N LEU A 32 3.28 0.49 2.84
CA LEU A 32 3.36 0.81 1.42
C LEU A 32 2.09 1.50 0.91
N PHE A 33 0.92 0.99 1.26
CA PHE A 33 -0.37 1.54 0.82
C PHE A 33 -0.91 2.64 1.74
N GLN A 34 -0.25 2.90 2.86
CA GLN A 34 -0.60 3.91 3.86
C GLN A 34 -2.03 3.71 4.39
N VAL A 35 -2.30 2.46 4.77
CA VAL A 35 -3.57 2.01 5.35
C VAL A 35 -3.36 1.35 6.70
N ASN A 36 -4.43 1.19 7.45
CA ASN A 36 -4.38 0.43 8.70
C ASN A 36 -4.08 -1.05 8.42
N PRO A 37 -3.28 -1.74 9.26
CA PRO A 37 -3.01 -3.18 9.08
C PRO A 37 -4.27 -4.04 8.97
N GLY A 38 -5.31 -3.69 9.74
CA GLY A 38 -6.62 -4.36 9.63
C GLY A 38 -7.23 -4.30 8.23
N ARG A 39 -6.96 -3.25 7.43
CA ARG A 39 -7.42 -3.16 6.04
C ARG A 39 -6.76 -4.21 5.14
N VAL A 40 -5.50 -4.53 5.38
CA VAL A 40 -4.80 -5.60 4.64
C VAL A 40 -5.41 -6.95 5.00
N ALA A 41 -5.73 -7.17 6.28
CA ALA A 41 -6.42 -8.38 6.73
C ALA A 41 -7.83 -8.52 6.11
N GLU A 42 -8.64 -7.44 6.09
CA GLU A 42 -9.95 -7.40 5.44
C GLU A 42 -9.88 -7.77 3.94
N ILE A 43 -8.81 -7.38 3.24
CA ILE A 43 -8.59 -7.74 1.83
C ILE A 43 -8.13 -9.20 1.71
N ALA A 44 -7.23 -9.65 2.59
CA ALA A 44 -6.74 -11.03 2.59
C ALA A 44 -7.86 -12.05 2.85
N THR A 45 -8.83 -11.73 3.70
CA THR A 45 -10.00 -12.58 3.99
C THR A 45 -11.13 -12.42 2.97
N GLY A 46 -11.04 -11.43 2.08
CA GLY A 46 -12.08 -11.12 1.09
C GLY A 46 -13.30 -10.38 1.65
N GLU A 47 -13.24 -9.90 2.90
CA GLU A 47 -14.28 -9.01 3.48
C GLU A 47 -14.39 -7.69 2.73
N LYS A 48 -13.26 -7.18 2.22
CA LYS A 48 -13.22 -6.07 1.27
C LYS A 48 -12.68 -6.50 -0.07
N PHE A 49 -13.23 -5.89 -1.13
CA PHE A 49 -12.88 -6.19 -2.52
C PHE A 49 -13.07 -7.68 -2.86
N ALA A 50 -14.18 -8.26 -2.38
CA ALA A 50 -14.55 -9.64 -2.62
C ALA A 50 -14.47 -10.00 -4.11
N GLY A 51 -13.85 -11.14 -4.41
CA GLY A 51 -13.67 -11.63 -5.79
C GLY A 51 -12.45 -11.07 -6.53
N SER A 52 -11.70 -10.15 -5.93
CA SER A 52 -10.41 -9.69 -6.49
C SER A 52 -9.43 -10.86 -6.60
N ARG A 53 -8.59 -10.82 -7.64
CA ARG A 53 -7.53 -11.81 -7.87
C ARG A 53 -6.17 -11.14 -7.71
N PRO A 54 -5.12 -11.88 -7.33
CA PRO A 54 -3.77 -11.33 -7.34
C PRO A 54 -3.41 -10.72 -8.71
N ALA A 55 -2.95 -9.48 -8.74
CA ALA A 55 -2.49 -8.82 -9.95
C ALA A 55 -1.26 -9.51 -10.56
N ASP A 56 -1.12 -9.48 -11.89
CA ASP A 56 0.11 -9.87 -12.55
C ASP A 56 1.16 -8.75 -12.44
N LEU A 57 2.17 -8.96 -11.59
CA LEU A 57 3.25 -7.99 -11.41
C LEU A 57 4.19 -7.86 -12.63
N ASN A 58 4.00 -8.62 -13.70
CA ASN A 58 4.72 -8.43 -14.95
C ASN A 58 4.00 -7.48 -15.91
N GLU A 59 2.72 -7.20 -15.69
CA GLU A 59 1.95 -6.27 -16.52
C GLU A 59 2.52 -4.84 -16.37
N PRO A 60 2.83 -4.13 -17.47
CA PRO A 60 3.47 -2.81 -17.40
C PRO A 60 2.70 -1.77 -16.58
N SER A 61 1.37 -1.72 -16.74
CA SER A 61 0.45 -0.82 -16.02
C SER A 61 0.48 -1.09 -14.50
N VAL A 62 0.40 -2.35 -14.09
CA VAL A 62 0.44 -2.81 -12.70
C VAL A 62 1.77 -2.43 -12.05
N ARG A 63 2.89 -2.63 -12.76
CA ARG A 63 4.21 -2.22 -12.26
C ARG A 63 4.33 -0.72 -12.10
N GLN A 64 3.85 0.05 -13.07
CA GLN A 64 3.88 1.51 -12.99
C GLN A 64 3.09 2.01 -11.79
N HIS A 65 1.92 1.42 -11.53
CA HIS A 65 1.11 1.74 -10.35
C HIS A 65 1.86 1.39 -9.05
N LEU A 66 2.41 0.17 -8.93
CA LEU A 66 3.19 -0.25 -7.75
C LEU A 66 4.39 0.67 -7.47
N VAL A 67 5.14 1.03 -8.51
CA VAL A 67 6.27 1.98 -8.38
C VAL A 67 5.78 3.35 -7.93
N THR A 68 4.67 3.84 -8.47
CA THR A 68 4.09 5.13 -8.09
C THR A 68 3.67 5.12 -6.62
N THR A 69 2.99 4.06 -6.18
CA THR A 69 2.61 3.85 -4.78
C THR A 69 3.84 3.82 -3.86
N ALA A 70 4.90 3.09 -4.24
CA ALA A 70 6.13 3.04 -3.47
C ALA A 70 6.84 4.41 -3.37
N MET A 71 6.86 5.19 -4.46
CA MET A 71 7.45 6.53 -4.47
C MET A 71 6.66 7.51 -3.57
N LEU A 72 5.33 7.44 -3.58
CA LEU A 72 4.47 8.22 -2.68
C LEU A 72 4.67 7.83 -1.21
N ALA A 73 4.87 6.53 -0.94
CA ALA A 73 5.20 6.04 0.39
C ALA A 73 6.56 6.56 0.89
N ALA A 74 7.60 6.43 0.06
CA ALA A 74 8.95 6.89 0.39
C ALA A 74 9.04 8.43 0.55
N GLY A 75 8.32 9.20 -0.28
CA GLY A 75 8.31 10.66 -0.21
C GLY A 75 7.80 11.22 1.13
N ARG A 76 6.94 10.49 1.86
CA ARG A 76 6.51 10.91 3.20
C ARG A 76 7.61 10.78 4.24
N ILE A 77 8.41 9.71 4.17
CA ILE A 77 9.60 9.56 5.04
C ILE A 77 10.56 10.71 4.81
N HIS A 78 10.79 11.07 3.53
CA HIS A 78 11.64 12.20 3.17
C HIS A 78 11.12 13.54 3.72
N ARG A 79 9.80 13.80 3.69
CA ARG A 79 9.21 15.03 4.24
C ARG A 79 9.43 15.15 5.75
N VAL A 80 9.32 14.05 6.50
CA VAL A 80 9.62 14.04 7.94
C VAL A 80 11.09 14.37 8.21
N ALA A 81 12.01 13.82 7.41
CA ALA A 81 13.44 14.11 7.54
C ALA A 81 13.79 15.60 7.35
N LEU A 82 13.07 16.30 6.46
CA LEU A 82 13.27 17.73 6.22
C LEU A 82 12.69 18.63 7.32
N MET A 83 11.61 18.23 7.99
CA MET A 83 11.02 19.01 9.10
C MET A 83 11.94 19.09 10.33
N GLY A 84 12.86 18.15 10.50
CA GLY A 84 13.84 18.17 11.59
C GLY A 84 15.05 19.09 11.37
N LEU A 85 15.20 19.66 10.16
CA LEU A 85 16.34 20.51 9.79
C LEU A 85 16.04 22.02 9.84
N GLY A 86 14.80 22.40 10.17
CA GLY A 86 14.33 23.80 10.10
C GLY A 86 14.22 24.56 11.43
N THR A 87 14.67 24.01 12.56
CA THR A 87 14.61 24.68 13.87
C THR A 87 16.00 24.84 14.48
N ARG A 88 16.75 25.84 14.00
CA ARG A 88 17.80 26.52 14.77
C ARG A 88 17.83 27.99 14.39
#